data_AF-A0A2N7WFT4-F1
#
_entry.id   AF-A0A2N7WFT4-F1
#
_cell.length_a   1.000
_cell.length_b   1.000
_cell.length_c   1.000
_cell.angle_alpha   90.00
_cell.angle_beta   90.00
_cell.angle_gamma   90.00
#
_symmetry.space_group_name_H-M   'P 1'
#
loop_
_entity.id
_entity.type
_entity.pdbx_description
1 polymer ?
#
loop_
_entity_poly.entity_id
_entity_poly.type
_entity_poly.pdbx_seq_one_letter_code
_entity_poly.pdbx_strand_id
1 'polypeptide(L)'
;MSSKPELHMPTPEEDAAIQRGIERDPDTFVPTDAQFKQMKRRGGRPKLEHPKIALTVRYDADIIERFRASGDGWQTRMNDALREWLNTHRLA
;
A
#
# COMPACT_ATOMS: atom_id res chain seq x y z
N MET A 1 -1.73 -1.01 -18.31
CA MET A 1 -2.72 0.06 -18.45
C MET A 1 -3.63 -0.01 -17.24
N SER A 2 -3.43 0.87 -16.25
CA SER A 2 -4.28 0.85 -15.06
C SER A 2 -5.53 1.66 -15.38
N SER A 3 -6.65 0.98 -15.65
CA SER A 3 -7.94 1.66 -15.81
C SER A 3 -8.34 2.19 -14.43
N LYS A 4 -8.41 3.51 -14.28
CA LYS A 4 -8.89 4.12 -13.04
C LYS A 4 -10.40 3.85 -12.98
N PRO A 5 -10.92 3.13 -11.96
CA PRO A 5 -12.35 2.90 -11.86
C PRO A 5 -13.09 4.24 -11.76
N GLU A 6 -14.19 4.34 -12.50
CA GLU A 6 -15.08 5.49 -12.46
C GLU A 6 -15.76 5.56 -11.09
N LEU A 7 -15.70 6.73 -10.45
CA LEU A 7 -16.30 6.94 -9.12
C LEU A 7 -17.76 7.34 -9.31
N HIS A 8 -18.69 6.42 -9.05
CA HIS A 8 -20.12 6.73 -9.02
C HIS A 8 -20.49 7.34 -7.67
N MET A 9 -20.86 8.62 -7.66
CA MET A 9 -21.39 9.28 -6.46
C MET A 9 -22.91 9.12 -6.42
N PRO A 10 -23.51 8.83 -5.26
CA PRO A 10 -24.97 8.79 -5.12
C PRO A 10 -25.61 10.13 -5.53
N THR A 11 -26.78 10.03 -6.14
CA THR A 11 -27.68 11.16 -6.36
C THR A 11 -28.37 11.57 -5.05
N PRO A 12 -28.95 12.79 -4.96
CA PRO A 12 -29.68 13.21 -3.78
C PRO A 12 -30.85 12.30 -3.39
N GLU A 13 -31.52 11.68 -4.37
CA GLU A 13 -32.61 10.74 -4.12
C GLU A 13 -32.10 9.42 -3.50
N GLU A 14 -30.95 8.95 -3.97
CA GLU A 14 -30.27 7.78 -3.44
C GLU A 14 -29.74 8.04 -2.02
N ASP A 15 -29.14 9.21 -1.77
CA ASP A 15 -28.72 9.64 -0.43
C ASP A 15 -29.91 9.69 0.54
N ALA A 16 -31.06 10.23 0.11
CA ALA A 16 -32.27 10.24 0.92
C ALA A 16 -32.79 8.81 1.20
N ALA A 17 -32.64 7.88 0.25
CA ALA A 17 -32.99 6.48 0.47
C ALA A 17 -32.07 5.79 1.49
N ILE A 18 -30.76 6.07 1.43
CA ILE A 18 -29.77 5.59 2.40
C ILE A 18 -30.10 6.11 3.80
N GLN A 19 -30.40 7.41 3.93
CA GLN A 19 -30.75 8.03 5.21
C GLN A 19 -32.01 7.41 5.84
N ARG A 20 -33.06 7.14 5.05
CA ARG A 20 -34.26 6.44 5.55
C ARG A 20 -33.93 5.03 6.05
N GLY A 21 -32.98 4.34 5.41
CA GLY A 21 -32.50 3.03 5.85
C GLY A 21 -31.81 3.10 7.21
N ILE A 22 -30.91 4.08 7.38
CA ILE A 22 -30.21 4.37 8.64
C ILE A 22 -31.22 4.66 9.76
N GLU A 23 -32.22 5.51 9.51
CA GLU A 23 -33.22 5.91 10.52
C GLU A 23 -34.15 4.77 10.94
N ARG A 24 -34.42 3.83 10.03
CA ARG A 24 -35.29 2.68 10.30
C ARG A 24 -34.59 1.60 11.12
N ASP A 25 -33.27 1.54 11.10
CA ASP A 25 -32.49 0.52 11.78
C ASP A 25 -32.05 1.00 13.20
N PRO A 26 -32.67 0.48 14.28
CA PRO A 26 -32.33 0.88 15.63
C PRO A 26 -30.92 0.44 16.07
N ASP A 27 -30.31 -0.52 15.38
CA ASP A 27 -28.94 -0.98 15.67
C ASP A 27 -27.87 -0.16 14.94
N THR A 28 -28.28 0.72 14.01
CA THR A 28 -27.33 1.55 13.28
C THR A 28 -26.74 2.64 14.19
N PHE A 29 -25.44 2.49 14.48
CA PHE A 29 -24.68 3.49 15.22
C PHE A 29 -24.17 4.60 14.27
N VAL A 30 -24.78 5.79 14.35
CA VAL A 30 -24.28 7.00 13.67
C VAL A 30 -23.50 7.86 14.68
N PRO A 31 -22.16 7.88 14.61
CA PRO A 31 -21.36 8.69 15.51
C PRO A 31 -21.56 10.18 15.24
N THR A 32 -21.74 10.96 16.31
CA THR A 32 -21.61 12.42 16.25
C THR A 32 -20.19 12.84 15.91
N ASP A 33 -20.00 14.06 15.41
CA ASP A 33 -18.66 14.61 15.11
C ASP A 33 -17.71 14.52 16.32
N ALA A 34 -18.24 14.79 17.51
CA ALA A 34 -17.47 14.72 18.76
C ALA A 34 -17.04 13.28 19.09
N GLN A 35 -17.90 12.28 18.85
CA GLN A 35 -17.57 10.87 19.02
C GLN A 35 -16.59 10.40 17.95
N PHE A 36 -16.80 10.80 16.69
CA PHE A 36 -15.92 10.45 15.57
C PHE A 36 -14.49 10.96 15.81
N LYS A 37 -14.35 12.20 16.31
CA LYS A 37 -13.04 12.77 16.66
C LYS A 37 -12.30 12.01 17.77
N GLN A 38 -13.04 11.35 18.66
CA GLN A 38 -12.48 10.55 19.76
C GLN A 38 -12.10 9.13 19.34
N MET A 39 -12.56 8.66 18.19
CA MET A 39 -12.22 7.34 17.69
C MET A 39 -10.71 7.28 17.38
N LYS A 40 -9.99 6.42 18.12
CA LYS A 40 -8.60 6.10 17.78
C LYS A 40 -8.57 5.48 16.40
N ARG A 41 -7.86 6.13 15.47
CA ARG A 41 -7.42 5.47 14.24
C ARG A 41 -6.60 4.26 14.67
N ARG A 42 -7.15 3.05 14.49
CA ARG A 42 -6.37 1.81 14.53
C ARG A 42 -5.35 1.96 13.41
N GLY A 43 -4.16 2.45 13.76
CA GLY A 43 -3.10 2.73 12.82
C GLY A 43 -2.85 1.49 11.95
N GLY A 44 -2.41 1.70 10.72
CA GLY A 44 -1.99 0.62 9.83
C GLY A 44 -0.82 -0.17 10.43
N ARG A 45 -0.26 -1.07 9.63
CA ARG A 45 0.93 -1.86 10.01
C ARG A 45 1.98 -0.95 10.68
N PRO A 46 2.58 -1.37 11.82
CA PRO A 46 3.66 -0.63 12.44
C PRO A 46 4.71 -0.23 11.40
N LYS A 47 5.20 1.01 11.48
CA LYS A 47 6.26 1.49 10.59
C LYS A 47 7.51 0.63 10.80
N LEU A 48 8.18 0.24 9.72
CA LEU A 48 9.50 -0.37 9.83
C LEU A 48 10.52 0.71 10.20
N GLU A 49 11.43 0.40 11.11
CA GLU A 49 12.54 1.29 11.50
C GLU A 49 13.46 1.62 10.31
N HIS A 50 13.72 0.62 9.46
CA HIS A 50 14.58 0.76 8.27
C HIS A 50 13.87 0.21 7.03
N PRO A 51 12.95 0.97 6.41
CA PRO A 51 12.30 0.56 5.18
C PRO A 51 13.29 0.50 4.02
N LYS A 52 13.00 -0.32 3.01
CA LYS A 52 13.74 -0.32 1.74
C LYS A 52 13.62 1.05 1.09
N ILE A 53 14.74 1.61 0.65
CA ILE A 53 14.76 2.90 -0.06
C ILE A 53 14.54 2.61 -1.55
N ALA A 54 13.49 3.20 -2.13
CA ALA A 54 13.25 3.14 -3.56
C ALA A 54 14.14 4.18 -4.26
N LEU A 55 15.04 3.72 -5.13
CA LEU A 55 15.91 4.57 -5.95
C LEU A 55 15.71 4.25 -7.42
N THR A 56 15.85 5.27 -8.27
CA THR A 56 15.92 5.08 -9.72
C THR A 56 17.37 4.89 -10.12
N VAL A 57 17.76 3.63 -10.41
CA VAL A 57 19.13 3.24 -10.77
C VAL A 57 19.09 2.56 -12.14
N ARG A 58 20.10 2.80 -12.96
CA ARG A 58 20.32 2.05 -14.21
C ARG A 58 21.26 0.89 -13.93
N TYR A 59 20.88 -0.30 -14.39
CA TYR A 59 21.68 -1.51 -14.35
C TYR A 59 21.93 -1.98 -15.79
N ASP A 60 23.00 -2.73 -15.99
CA ASP A 60 23.25 -3.39 -17.27
C ASP A 60 22.14 -4.42 -17.56
N ALA A 61 21.74 -4.51 -18.83
CA ALA A 61 20.59 -5.30 -19.24
C ALA A 61 20.78 -6.80 -18.97
N ASP A 62 21.98 -7.31 -19.23
CA ASP A 62 22.35 -8.71 -19.03
C ASP A 62 22.28 -9.14 -17.55
N ILE A 63 22.65 -8.25 -16.62
CA ILE A 63 22.49 -8.47 -15.18
C ILE A 63 21.01 -8.64 -14.85
N ILE A 64 20.16 -7.73 -15.31
CA ILE A 64 18.71 -7.76 -15.04
C ILE A 64 18.08 -9.00 -15.67
N GLU A 65 18.46 -9.39 -16.88
CA GLU A 65 17.97 -10.59 -17.56
C GLU A 65 18.32 -11.86 -16.78
N ARG A 66 19.58 -11.99 -16.33
CA ARG A 66 20.02 -13.14 -15.51
C ARG A 66 19.23 -13.26 -14.22
N PHE A 67 19.02 -12.16 -13.50
CA PHE A 67 18.21 -12.23 -12.29
C PHE A 67 16.75 -12.52 -12.63
N ARG A 68 16.13 -11.87 -13.63
CA ARG A 68 14.73 -12.17 -14.02
C ARG A 68 14.52 -13.63 -14.41
N ALA A 69 15.48 -14.25 -15.09
CA ALA A 69 15.44 -15.66 -15.47
C ALA A 69 15.39 -16.61 -14.26
N SER A 70 15.82 -16.17 -13.07
CA SER A 70 15.68 -16.94 -11.83
C SER A 70 14.24 -17.01 -11.28
N GLY A 71 13.28 -16.33 -11.92
CA GLY A 71 11.86 -16.39 -11.59
C GLY A 71 11.44 -15.44 -10.46
N ASP A 72 10.35 -15.80 -9.77
CA ASP A 72 9.78 -14.98 -8.71
C ASP A 72 10.79 -14.70 -7.59
N GLY A 73 10.75 -13.48 -7.06
CA GLY A 73 11.69 -13.02 -6.03
C GLY A 73 13.07 -12.63 -6.55
N TRP A 74 13.28 -12.49 -7.87
CA TRP A 74 14.58 -12.11 -8.44
C TRP A 74 15.15 -10.80 -7.89
N GLN A 75 14.30 -9.81 -7.58
CA GLN A 75 14.73 -8.55 -6.96
C GLN A 75 15.28 -8.76 -5.54
N THR A 76 14.69 -9.69 -4.79
CA THR A 76 15.18 -10.08 -3.46
C THR A 76 16.54 -10.75 -3.58
N ARG A 77 16.68 -11.72 -4.50
CA ARG A 77 17.98 -12.36 -4.77
C ARG A 77 19.05 -11.35 -5.21
N MET A 78 18.70 -10.40 -6.05
CA MET A 78 19.61 -9.32 -6.45
C MET A 78 20.03 -8.46 -5.25
N ASN A 79 19.09 -8.09 -4.38
CA ASN A 79 19.40 -7.36 -3.15
C ASN A 79 20.32 -8.16 -2.22
N ASP A 80 20.10 -9.46 -2.08
CA ASP A 80 20.90 -10.33 -1.21
C ASP A 80 22.33 -10.50 -1.76
N ALA A 81 22.48 -10.61 -3.08
CA ALA A 81 23.79 -10.59 -3.73
C ALA A 81 24.55 -9.27 -3.46
N LEU A 82 23.86 -8.12 -3.48
CA LEU A 82 24.48 -6.83 -3.12
C LEU A 82 24.90 -6.80 -1.64
N ARG A 83 24.10 -7.38 -0.73
CA ARG A 83 24.47 -7.50 0.69
C ARG A 83 25.70 -8.38 0.88
N GLU A 84 25.73 -9.54 0.23
CA GLU A 84 26.88 -10.45 0.28
C GLU A 84 28.14 -9.80 -0.29
N TRP A 85 28.01 -9.07 -1.40
CA TRP A 85 29.12 -8.32 -1.98
C TRP A 85 29.70 -7.31 -0.99
N LEU A 86 28.85 -6.54 -0.29
CA LEU A 86 29.28 -5.58 0.74
C LEU A 86 29.94 -6.24 1.97
N ASN A 87 29.56 -7.48 2.31
CA ASN A 87 30.18 -8.21 3.41
C ASN A 87 31.55 -8.79 3.04
N THR A 88 31.74 -9.13 1.76
CA THR A 88 32.95 -9.77 1.24
C THR A 88 33.96 -8.78 0.67
N HIS A 89 33.50 -7.59 0.27
CA HIS A 89 34.32 -6.54 -0.35
C HIS A 89 34.23 -5.27 0.48
N ARG A 90 35.39 -4.68 0.79
CA ARG A 90 35.45 -3.40 1.47
C ARG A 90 35.24 -2.29 0.44
N LEU A 91 34.28 -1.40 0.71
CA LEU A 91 34.21 -0.12 0.01
C LEU A 91 35.48 0.67 0.38
N ALA A 92 36.15 1.19 -0.65
CA ALA A 92 37.33 2.04 -0.49
C ALA A 92 36.97 3.36 0.20
#